data_AF-A0A7V9SBV3-F1
#
_entry.id   AF-A0A7V9SBV3-F1
#
_cell.length_a   1.000
_cell.length_b   1.000
_cell.length_c   1.000
_cell.angle_alpha   90.00
_cell.angle_beta   90.00
_cell.angle_gamma   90.00
#
_symmetry.space_group_name_H-M   'P 1'
#
loop_
_entity.id
_entity.type
_entity.pdbx_description
1 polymer ?
#
loop_
_entity_poly.entity_id
_entity_poly.type
_entity_poly.pdbx_seq_one_letter_code
_entity_poly.pdbx_strand_id
1 'polypeptide(L)'
;MVQRLGAVNAMRTMMAVLREVSLEDIREEAQITPRLLIVGSTQEQARRLGLALTGDEGAHTTVLRAVDESFDAVGKVDAAVIWDPERTGAGTRVAEALRFASPQVPLVRIEGFGVEDAAAIERVRLDIVKRNAERAPAFGRALPVFRPAAAKQVI
;
A
#
# COMPACT_ATOMS: atom_id res chain seq x y z
N MET A 1 43.92 -26.93 14.28
CA MET A 1 43.45 -25.92 13.32
C MET A 1 42.10 -26.36 12.70
N VAL A 2 41.02 -26.53 13.50
CA VAL A 2 39.72 -27.11 13.02
C VAL A 2 38.47 -26.36 13.53
N GLN A 3 38.59 -25.43 14.47
CA GLN A 3 37.42 -24.74 15.06
C GLN A 3 36.79 -23.62 14.19
N ARG A 4 37.43 -23.18 13.09
CA ARG A 4 36.89 -22.08 12.26
C ARG A 4 35.84 -22.51 11.23
N LEU A 5 35.75 -23.81 10.88
CA LEU A 5 34.82 -24.31 9.85
C LEU A 5 33.39 -24.57 10.37
N GLY A 6 33.23 -24.95 11.65
CA GLY A 6 31.90 -25.23 12.24
C GLY A 6 31.04 -23.98 12.44
N ALA A 7 31.66 -22.85 12.82
CA ALA A 7 30.95 -21.60 13.09
C ALA A 7 30.34 -20.97 11.81
N VAL A 8 31.03 -21.08 10.68
CA VAL A 8 30.55 -20.54 9.39
C VAL A 8 29.36 -21.34 8.86
N ASN A 9 29.36 -22.67 9.08
CA ASN A 9 28.25 -23.52 8.66
C ASN A 9 27.01 -23.30 9.55
N ALA A 10 27.20 -23.18 10.87
CA ALA A 10 26.11 -22.85 11.80
C ALA A 10 25.50 -21.45 11.52
N MET A 11 26.32 -20.44 11.21
CA MET A 11 25.83 -19.12 10.80
C MET A 11 25.06 -19.16 9.47
N ARG A 12 25.51 -19.97 8.49
CA ARG A 12 24.81 -20.15 7.22
C ARG A 12 23.46 -20.85 7.43
N THR A 13 23.39 -21.86 8.30
CA THR A 13 22.14 -22.54 8.64
C THR A 13 21.20 -21.62 9.39
N MET A 14 21.67 -20.84 10.37
CA MET A 14 20.84 -19.84 11.05
C MET A 14 20.33 -18.77 10.09
N MET A 15 21.17 -18.25 9.19
CA MET A 15 20.74 -17.30 8.14
C MET A 15 19.72 -17.93 7.18
N ALA A 16 19.87 -19.21 6.84
CA ALA A 16 18.92 -19.92 5.99
C ALA A 16 17.57 -20.09 6.69
N VAL A 17 17.56 -20.50 7.97
CA VAL A 17 16.35 -20.62 8.79
C VAL A 17 15.67 -19.26 8.99
N LEU A 18 16.44 -18.20 9.29
CA LEU A 18 15.90 -16.84 9.40
C LEU A 18 15.29 -16.34 8.08
N ARG A 19 15.90 -16.67 6.93
CA ARG A 19 15.32 -16.38 5.62
C ARG A 19 14.06 -17.19 5.36
N GLU A 20 14.05 -18.47 5.68
CA GLU A 20 12.91 -19.37 5.48
C GLU A 20 11.69 -18.93 6.29
N VAL A 21 11.88 -18.62 7.58
CA VAL A 21 10.82 -18.06 8.43
C VAL A 21 10.33 -16.72 7.88
N SER A 22 11.24 -15.82 7.47
CA SER A 22 10.83 -14.55 6.85
C SER A 22 10.05 -14.71 5.54
N LEU A 23 10.33 -15.76 4.76
CA LEU A 23 9.64 -16.06 3.51
C LEU A 23 8.24 -16.65 3.76
N GLU A 24 8.07 -17.40 4.85
CA GLU A 24 6.77 -17.92 5.28
C GLU A 24 5.88 -16.78 5.76
N ASP A 25 6.39 -15.89 6.60
CA ASP A 25 5.68 -14.68 7.05
C ASP A 25 5.28 -13.77 5.86
N ILE A 26 6.21 -13.53 4.93
CA ILE A 26 5.93 -12.76 3.69
C ILE A 26 4.86 -13.47 2.85
N ARG A 27 4.87 -14.81 2.79
CA ARG A 27 3.88 -15.59 2.03
C ARG A 27 2.51 -15.53 2.68
N GLU A 28 2.41 -15.55 4.00
CA GLU A 28 1.15 -15.41 4.73
C GLU A 28 0.56 -14.00 4.51
N GLU A 29 1.36 -12.96 4.68
CA GLU A 29 0.95 -11.59 4.42
C GLU A 29 0.51 -11.39 2.96
N ALA A 30 1.23 -11.97 1.99
CA ALA A 30 0.88 -11.90 0.56
C ALA A 30 -0.49 -12.54 0.23
N GLN A 31 -0.98 -13.47 1.06
CA GLN A 31 -2.29 -14.10 0.85
C GLN A 31 -3.45 -13.21 1.27
N ILE A 32 -3.24 -12.33 2.24
CA ILE A 32 -4.26 -11.41 2.74
C ILE A 32 -4.46 -10.28 1.72
N THR A 33 -5.68 -10.19 1.17
CA THR A 33 -6.06 -9.14 0.21
C THR A 33 -5.84 -7.75 0.81
N PRO A 34 -5.06 -6.88 0.14
CA PRO A 34 -4.82 -5.54 0.66
C PRO A 34 -6.05 -4.65 0.53
N ARG A 35 -6.24 -3.75 1.49
CA ARG A 35 -7.31 -2.76 1.53
C ARG A 35 -6.74 -1.36 1.35
N LEU A 36 -7.13 -0.71 0.26
CA LEU A 36 -6.71 0.64 -0.13
C LEU A 36 -7.87 1.61 0.09
N LEU A 37 -7.72 2.55 1.01
CA LEU A 37 -8.66 3.67 1.13
C LEU A 37 -8.33 4.74 0.09
N ILE A 38 -9.34 5.20 -0.63
CA ILE A 38 -9.21 6.28 -1.61
C ILE A 38 -10.21 7.35 -1.27
N VAL A 39 -9.69 8.55 -1.02
CA VAL A 39 -10.49 9.71 -0.65
C VAL A 39 -10.33 10.78 -1.72
N GLY A 40 -11.45 11.26 -2.25
CA GLY A 40 -11.50 12.40 -3.17
C GLY A 40 -12.47 13.44 -2.66
N SER A 41 -12.41 14.68 -3.19
CA SER A 41 -13.32 15.75 -2.76
C SER A 41 -14.80 15.39 -2.93
N THR A 42 -15.10 14.50 -3.88
CA THR A 42 -16.42 13.87 -4.05
C THR A 42 -16.29 12.36 -4.22
N GLN A 43 -17.39 11.64 -4.05
CA GLN A 43 -17.42 10.18 -4.24
C GLN A 43 -17.04 9.80 -5.68
N GLU A 44 -17.46 10.59 -6.67
CA GLU A 44 -17.12 10.36 -8.08
C GLU A 44 -15.62 10.57 -8.34
N GLN A 45 -15.00 11.58 -7.72
CA GLN A 45 -13.56 11.78 -7.81
C GLN A 45 -12.79 10.62 -7.16
N ALA A 46 -13.22 10.15 -5.98
CA ALA A 46 -12.65 8.99 -5.32
C ALA A 46 -12.73 7.74 -6.23
N ARG A 47 -13.88 7.53 -6.88
CA ARG A 47 -14.08 6.42 -7.83
C ARG A 47 -13.18 6.51 -9.04
N ARG A 48 -13.07 7.68 -9.67
CA ARG A 48 -12.18 7.90 -10.82
C ARG A 48 -10.72 7.67 -10.46
N LEU A 49 -10.28 8.18 -9.31
CA LEU A 49 -8.92 7.91 -8.82
C LEU A 49 -8.73 6.42 -8.50
N GLY A 50 -9.72 5.77 -7.90
CA GLY A 50 -9.67 4.35 -7.62
C GLY A 50 -9.46 3.53 -8.88
N LEU A 51 -10.30 3.74 -9.89
CA LEU A 51 -10.16 3.07 -11.17
C LEU A 51 -8.79 3.33 -11.81
N ALA A 52 -8.32 4.58 -11.80
CA ALA A 52 -7.01 4.93 -12.33
C ALA A 52 -5.87 4.23 -11.58
N LEU A 53 -5.94 4.13 -10.24
CA LEU A 53 -4.91 3.50 -9.44
C LEU A 53 -4.93 1.98 -9.53
N THR A 54 -6.09 1.35 -9.49
CA THR A 54 -6.20 -0.09 -9.28
C THR A 54 -6.60 -0.88 -10.52
N GLY A 55 -7.08 -0.21 -11.57
CA GLY A 55 -7.77 -0.89 -12.67
C GLY A 55 -9.14 -1.43 -12.24
N ASP A 56 -9.79 -2.16 -13.15
CA ASP A 56 -11.11 -2.75 -12.94
C ASP A 56 -11.11 -3.82 -11.82
N GLU A 57 -9.95 -4.45 -11.59
CA GLU A 57 -9.78 -5.50 -10.59
C GLU A 57 -9.80 -4.98 -9.14
N GLY A 58 -9.70 -3.66 -8.94
CA GLY A 58 -9.62 -3.06 -7.61
C GLY A 58 -10.93 -2.90 -6.85
N ALA A 59 -12.07 -3.29 -7.42
CA ALA A 59 -13.38 -3.11 -6.79
C ALA A 59 -13.47 -3.76 -5.38
N HIS A 60 -12.74 -4.86 -5.15
CA HIS A 60 -12.74 -5.57 -3.87
C HIS A 60 -11.58 -5.21 -2.94
N THR A 61 -10.60 -4.46 -3.44
CA THR A 61 -9.44 -4.01 -2.66
C THR A 61 -9.58 -2.55 -2.22
N THR A 62 -10.50 -1.80 -2.83
CA THR A 62 -10.67 -0.37 -2.58
C THR A 62 -11.85 -0.06 -1.67
N VAL A 63 -11.64 0.90 -0.77
CA VAL A 63 -12.72 1.58 -0.04
C VAL A 63 -12.72 3.01 -0.55
N LEU A 64 -13.83 3.44 -1.14
CA LEU A 64 -13.97 4.78 -1.71
C LEU A 64 -14.72 5.68 -0.73
N ARG A 65 -14.22 6.89 -0.51
CA ARG A 65 -14.88 7.90 0.33
C ARG A 65 -14.76 9.31 -0.25
N ALA A 66 -15.78 10.12 -0.03
CA ALA A 66 -15.66 11.57 -0.15
C ALA A 66 -15.03 12.17 1.13
N VAL A 67 -14.47 13.37 1.05
CA VAL A 67 -13.79 14.03 2.19
C VAL A 67 -14.71 14.40 3.35
N ASP A 68 -16.02 14.46 3.09
CA ASP A 68 -17.08 14.84 4.02
C ASP A 68 -17.83 13.63 4.60
N GLU A 69 -17.54 12.41 4.13
CA GLU A 69 -18.11 11.18 4.67
C GLU A 69 -17.41 10.75 5.98
N SER A 70 -18.13 9.99 6.81
CA SER A 70 -17.53 9.39 8.02
C SER A 70 -16.53 8.28 7.65
N PHE A 71 -15.42 8.26 8.39
CA PHE A 71 -14.36 7.26 8.27
C PHE A 71 -14.41 6.17 9.36
N ASP A 72 -15.37 6.23 10.28
CA ASP A 72 -15.43 5.34 11.46
C ASP A 72 -15.63 3.88 11.06
N ALA A 73 -16.32 3.63 9.93
CA ALA A 73 -16.61 2.30 9.40
C ALA A 73 -15.58 1.76 8.39
N VAL A 74 -14.46 2.45 8.16
CA VAL A 74 -13.46 2.03 7.15
C VAL A 74 -12.73 0.75 7.60
N GLY A 75 -12.57 0.56 8.92
CA GLY A 75 -11.80 -0.54 9.49
C GLY A 75 -10.31 -0.45 9.15
N LYS A 76 -9.57 -1.54 9.34
CA LYS A 76 -8.13 -1.61 9.04
C LYS A 76 -7.88 -1.48 7.53
N VAL A 77 -6.99 -0.58 7.14
CA VAL A 77 -6.54 -0.41 5.75
C VAL A 77 -5.02 -0.47 5.70
N ASP A 78 -4.49 -0.93 4.57
CA ASP A 78 -3.04 -1.07 4.34
C ASP A 78 -2.43 0.22 3.78
N ALA A 79 -3.23 1.04 3.09
CA ALA A 79 -2.80 2.33 2.58
C ALA A 79 -3.99 3.26 2.40
N ALA A 80 -3.72 4.57 2.44
CA ALA A 80 -4.69 5.61 2.11
C ALA A 80 -4.13 6.56 1.05
N VAL A 81 -4.94 6.87 0.04
CA VAL A 81 -4.64 7.88 -0.97
C VAL A 81 -5.67 8.99 -0.88
N ILE A 82 -5.21 10.22 -0.79
CA ILE A 82 -6.08 11.39 -0.71
C ILE A 82 -5.80 12.27 -1.90
N TRP A 83 -6.85 12.56 -2.66
CA TRP A 83 -6.83 13.49 -3.78
C TRP A 83 -7.55 14.77 -3.39
N ASP A 84 -6.78 15.84 -3.29
CA ASP A 84 -7.27 17.18 -2.96
C ASP A 84 -6.74 18.17 -4.00
N PRO A 85 -7.22 18.10 -5.26
CA PRO A 85 -6.70 18.93 -6.34
C PRO A 85 -6.94 20.42 -6.09
N GLU A 86 -7.99 20.76 -5.33
CA GLU A 86 -8.37 22.12 -4.97
C GLU A 86 -7.66 22.65 -3.71
N ARG A 87 -6.82 21.82 -3.06
CA ARG A 87 -6.07 22.16 -1.85
C ARG A 87 -6.97 22.69 -0.73
N THR A 88 -8.11 22.03 -0.53
CA THR A 88 -9.10 22.36 0.51
C THR A 88 -8.61 22.04 1.93
N GLY A 89 -7.47 21.35 2.07
CA GLY A 89 -6.95 20.88 3.34
C GLY A 89 -7.58 19.55 3.79
N ALA A 90 -8.29 18.86 2.88
CA ALA A 90 -8.88 17.55 3.15
C ALA A 90 -7.83 16.52 3.57
N GLY A 91 -6.62 16.62 3.02
CA GLY A 91 -5.48 15.77 3.37
C GLY A 91 -5.17 15.71 4.87
N THR A 92 -5.34 16.82 5.59
CA THR A 92 -5.07 16.90 7.04
C THR A 92 -6.22 16.31 7.84
N ARG A 93 -7.47 16.65 7.50
CA ARG A 93 -8.67 16.13 8.18
C ARG A 93 -8.76 14.60 8.11
N VAL A 94 -8.53 14.04 6.92
CA VAL A 94 -8.55 12.58 6.72
C VAL A 94 -7.39 11.91 7.45
N ALA A 95 -6.20 12.50 7.45
CA ALA A 95 -5.07 11.96 8.19
C ALA A 95 -5.34 11.88 9.71
N GLU A 96 -5.99 12.91 10.27
CA GLU A 96 -6.40 12.92 11.67
C GLU A 96 -7.45 11.84 11.96
N ALA A 97 -8.48 11.71 11.11
CA ALA A 97 -9.51 10.69 11.26
C ALA A 97 -8.92 9.26 11.21
N LEU A 98 -8.00 9.00 10.29
CA LEU A 98 -7.38 7.68 10.14
C LEU A 98 -6.44 7.32 11.27
N ARG A 99 -5.83 8.31 11.94
CA ARG A 99 -4.95 8.07 13.10
C ARG A 99 -5.65 7.29 14.20
N PHE A 100 -6.96 7.49 14.38
CA PHE A 100 -7.76 6.80 15.38
C PHE A 100 -8.31 5.44 14.89
N ALA A 101 -8.59 5.32 13.59
CA ALA A 101 -9.17 4.11 13.01
C ALA A 101 -8.13 3.01 12.75
N SER A 102 -6.88 3.38 12.42
CA SER A 102 -5.80 2.42 12.15
C SER A 102 -4.43 3.08 12.39
N PRO A 103 -3.69 2.69 13.45
CA PRO A 103 -2.37 3.24 13.67
C PRO A 103 -1.43 2.87 12.50
N GLN A 104 -0.68 3.86 12.00
CA GLN A 104 0.38 3.73 11.00
C GLN A 104 -0.05 3.41 9.54
N VAL A 105 -1.23 3.82 9.09
CA VAL A 105 -1.59 3.71 7.66
C VAL A 105 -0.73 4.67 6.82
N PRO A 106 0.05 4.19 5.84
CA PRO A 106 0.76 5.08 4.93
C PRO A 106 -0.21 5.88 4.09
N LEU A 107 -0.04 7.20 4.17
CA LEU A 107 -0.92 8.17 3.54
C LEU A 107 -0.18 8.86 2.40
N VAL A 108 -0.71 8.74 1.19
CA VAL A 108 -0.20 9.38 -0.02
C VAL A 108 -1.15 10.51 -0.41
N ARG A 109 -0.65 11.74 -0.46
CA ARG A 109 -1.42 12.91 -0.88
C ARG A 109 -1.11 13.24 -2.33
N ILE A 110 -2.16 13.46 -3.10
CA ILE A 110 -2.10 13.90 -4.48
C ILE A 110 -2.61 15.33 -4.52
N GLU A 111 -1.69 16.26 -4.79
CA GLU A 111 -1.98 17.68 -4.95
C GLU A 111 -1.67 18.09 -6.39
N GLY A 112 -2.63 18.73 -7.07
CA GLY A 112 -2.38 19.46 -8.31
C GLY A 112 -2.23 18.66 -9.61
N PHE A 113 -2.29 17.31 -9.60
CA PHE A 113 -2.42 16.53 -10.84
C PHE A 113 -3.73 15.72 -10.88
N GLY A 114 -4.20 15.47 -12.10
CA GLY A 114 -5.42 14.73 -12.36
C GLY A 114 -5.16 13.25 -12.59
N VAL A 115 -6.23 12.45 -12.50
CA VAL A 115 -6.22 11.00 -12.75
C VAL A 115 -5.79 10.60 -14.16
N GLU A 116 -5.81 11.55 -15.10
CA GLU A 116 -5.40 11.37 -16.49
C GLU A 116 -3.87 11.34 -16.68
N ASP A 117 -3.10 11.80 -15.69
CA ASP A 117 -1.63 11.75 -15.73
C ASP A 117 -1.15 10.35 -15.33
N ALA A 118 -1.01 9.48 -16.32
CA ALA A 118 -0.57 8.10 -16.14
C ALA A 118 0.79 7.99 -15.42
N ALA A 119 1.72 8.92 -15.66
CA ALA A 119 3.03 8.92 -15.02
C ALA A 119 2.94 9.31 -13.55
N ALA A 120 2.02 10.22 -13.20
CA ALA A 120 1.75 10.56 -11.81
C ALA A 120 1.02 9.42 -11.06
N ILE A 121 0.05 8.76 -11.70
CA ILE A 121 -0.61 7.57 -11.15
C ILE A 121 0.41 6.46 -10.88
N GLU A 122 1.35 6.20 -11.79
CA GLU A 122 2.38 5.20 -11.58
C GLU A 122 3.32 5.56 -10.42
N ARG A 123 3.66 6.84 -10.24
CA ARG A 123 4.41 7.32 -9.07
C ARG A 123 3.64 7.09 -7.77
N VAL A 124 2.33 7.31 -7.76
CA VAL A 124 1.49 7.04 -6.57
C VAL A 124 1.50 5.55 -6.24
N ARG A 125 1.34 4.66 -7.21
CA ARG A 125 1.45 3.20 -6.97
C ARG A 125 2.80 2.83 -6.36
N LEU A 126 3.87 3.39 -6.91
CA LEU A 126 5.23 3.17 -6.38
C LEU A 126 5.37 3.68 -4.94
N ASP A 127 4.83 4.86 -4.63
CA ASP A 127 4.86 5.43 -3.29
C ASP A 127 4.05 4.60 -2.27
N ILE A 128 2.88 4.09 -2.66
CA ILE A 128 2.06 3.20 -1.82
C ILE A 128 2.87 1.96 -1.43
N VAL A 129 3.46 1.28 -2.41
CA VAL A 129 4.21 0.04 -2.21
C VAL A 129 5.51 0.31 -1.44
N LYS A 130 6.23 1.40 -1.76
CA LYS A 130 7.46 1.77 -1.06
C LYS A 130 7.24 2.06 0.43
N ARG A 131 6.12 2.68 0.78
CA ARG A 131 5.76 2.95 2.19
C ARG A 131 5.15 1.72 2.89
N ASN A 132 4.80 0.67 2.13
CA ASN A 132 4.24 -0.59 2.61
C ASN A 132 5.04 -1.78 2.07
N ALA A 133 6.36 -1.80 2.29
CA ALA A 133 7.24 -2.82 1.72
C ALA A 133 6.82 -4.25 2.08
N GLU A 134 6.36 -4.47 3.32
CA GLU A 134 5.88 -5.78 3.80
C GLU A 134 4.63 -6.26 3.04
N ARG A 135 3.75 -5.33 2.63
CA ARG A 135 2.51 -5.63 1.90
C ARG A 135 2.71 -5.56 0.38
N ALA A 136 3.90 -5.22 -0.11
CA ALA A 136 4.19 -5.10 -1.54
C ALA A 136 3.80 -6.35 -2.35
N PRO A 137 4.09 -7.58 -1.89
CA PRO A 137 3.66 -8.80 -2.59
C PRO A 137 2.14 -8.96 -2.64
N ALA A 138 1.43 -8.59 -1.56
CA ALA A 138 -0.03 -8.62 -1.50
C ALA A 138 -0.65 -7.69 -2.55
N PHE A 139 -0.13 -6.45 -2.67
CA PHE A 139 -0.53 -5.50 -3.71
C PHE A 139 -0.28 -6.04 -5.12
N GLY A 140 0.92 -6.55 -5.41
CA GLY A 140 1.24 -7.09 -6.74
C GLY A 140 0.44 -8.34 -7.12
N ARG A 141 0.07 -9.17 -6.15
CA ARG A 141 -0.79 -10.35 -6.35
C ARG A 141 -2.24 -9.95 -6.61
N ALA A 142 -2.80 -9.07 -5.77
CA ALA A 142 -4.21 -8.70 -5.83
C ALA A 142 -4.52 -7.71 -6.98
N LEU A 143 -3.56 -6.85 -7.33
CA LEU A 143 -3.73 -5.81 -8.34
C LEU A 143 -2.65 -5.92 -9.42
N PRO A 144 -2.97 -6.43 -10.63
CA PRO A 144 -1.97 -6.59 -11.69
C PRO A 144 -1.20 -5.31 -12.03
N VAL A 145 -1.88 -4.15 -11.98
CA VAL A 145 -1.28 -2.83 -12.24
C VAL A 145 -0.21 -2.41 -11.20
N PHE A 146 -0.20 -3.04 -10.01
CA PHE A 146 0.82 -2.81 -8.99
C PHE A 146 2.06 -3.71 -9.15
N ARG A 147 2.05 -4.71 -10.02
CA ARG A 147 3.18 -5.64 -10.20
C ARG A 147 4.51 -4.94 -10.48
N PRO A 148 4.60 -3.94 -11.38
CA PRO A 148 5.86 -3.24 -11.63
C PRO A 148 6.39 -2.51 -10.39
N ALA A 149 5.50 -1.91 -9.59
CA ALA A 149 5.86 -1.24 -8.35
C ALA A 149 6.29 -2.25 -7.26
N ALA A 150 5.54 -3.34 -7.11
CA ALA A 150 5.83 -4.42 -6.15
C ALA A 150 7.17 -5.10 -6.43
N ALA A 151 7.46 -5.42 -7.70
CA ALA A 151 8.72 -6.05 -8.09
C ALA A 151 9.96 -5.22 -7.68
N LYS A 152 9.86 -3.88 -7.76
CA LYS A 152 10.94 -2.96 -7.34
C LYS A 152 11.21 -2.95 -5.83
N GLN A 153 10.34 -3.52 -5.00
CA GLN A 153 10.57 -3.63 -3.55
C GLN A 153 11.14 -4.99 -3.13
N VAL A 154 11.03 -6.01 -3.99
CA VAL A 154 11.50 -7.37 -3.70
C VAL A 154 12.95 -7.59 -4.18
N ILE A 155 13.36 -6.85 -5.23
CA ILE A 155 14.69 -6.94 -5.85
C ILE A 155 15.69 -6.03 -5.15
#